data_AF-A0A2S7WGW0-F1
#
_entry.id   AF-A0A2S7WGW0-F1
#
_cell.length_a   1.000
_cell.length_b   1.000
_cell.length_c   1.000
_cell.angle_alpha   90.00
_cell.angle_beta   90.00
_cell.angle_gamma   90.00
#
_symmetry.space_group_name_H-M   'P 1'
#
loop_
_entity.id
_entity.type
_entity.pdbx_description
1 polymer ?
#
loop_
_entity_poly.entity_id
_entity_poly.type
_entity_poly.pdbx_seq_one_letter_code
_entity_poly.pdbx_strand_id
1 'polypeptide(L)'
;MKLKLSTYRTFSGTKQVVEIIRKKETQWLIYEDDKPKFFVDFFDLEKESNSMMNSLVLCGKRTIEEVLELINKRNNINLSIPVISKLGIKKRLKSEVIELSLESLPEKWLDYSL
;
A
#
# COMPACT_ATOMS: atom_id res chain seq x y z
N MET A 1 8.18 8.11 8.86
CA MET A 1 6.71 8.28 9.02
C MET A 1 6.21 7.45 10.19
N LYS A 2 5.36 8.02 11.05
CA LYS A 2 4.71 7.27 12.14
C LYS A 2 3.56 6.43 11.62
N LEU A 3 3.62 5.12 11.87
CA LEU A 3 2.67 4.11 11.42
C LEU A 3 2.17 3.30 12.61
N LYS A 4 1.15 2.49 12.36
CA LYS A 4 0.54 1.60 13.36
C LYS A 4 0.88 0.16 13.01
N LEU A 5 1.65 -0.52 13.87
CA LEU A 5 1.82 -1.96 13.78
C LEU A 5 0.72 -2.63 14.61
N SER A 6 -0.22 -3.29 13.93
CA SER A 6 -1.32 -4.01 14.57
C SER A 6 -1.08 -5.51 14.49
N THR A 7 -1.26 -6.21 15.62
CA THR A 7 -1.31 -7.68 15.64
C THR A 7 -2.76 -8.13 15.62
N TYR A 8 -3.13 -8.96 14.65
CA TYR A 8 -4.45 -9.55 14.51
C TYR A 8 -4.40 -11.04 14.77
N ARG A 9 -5.40 -11.57 15.48
CA ARG A 9 -5.73 -12.99 15.45
C ARG A 9 -6.63 -13.25 14.25
N THR A 10 -6.19 -14.13 13.37
CA THR A 10 -6.91 -14.65 12.21
C THR A 10 -7.26 -16.11 12.47
N PHE A 11 -8.03 -16.73 11.56
CA PHE A 11 -8.32 -18.16 11.64
C PHE A 11 -7.05 -19.03 11.61
N SER A 12 -6.04 -18.62 10.84
CA SER A 12 -4.78 -19.35 10.64
C SER A 12 -3.68 -19.02 11.66
N GLY A 13 -3.95 -18.16 12.65
CA GLY A 13 -2.97 -17.79 13.68
C GLY A 13 -2.93 -16.30 13.96
N THR A 14 -1.74 -15.74 14.10
CA THR A 14 -1.54 -14.29 14.33
C THR A 14 -0.79 -13.66 13.16
N LYS A 15 -1.26 -12.51 12.69
CA LYS A 15 -0.61 -11.73 11.64
C LYS A 15 -0.33 -10.31 12.12
N GLN A 16 0.86 -9.82 11.84
CA GLN A 16 1.23 -8.42 12.01
C GLN A 16 1.00 -7.67 10.71
N VAL A 17 0.39 -6.48 10.82
CA VAL A 17 0.09 -5.61 9.67
C VAL A 17 0.43 -4.18 10.05
N VAL A 18 1.15 -3.49 9.18
CA VAL A 18 1.44 -2.07 9.31
C VAL A 18 0.34 -1.29 8.60
N GLU A 19 -0.20 -0.30 9.28
CA GLU A 19 -1.34 0.50 8.86
C GLU A 19 -1.03 2.00 9.05
N ILE A 20 -1.67 2.86 8.27
CA ILE A 20 -1.59 4.31 8.45
C ILE A 20 -2.49 4.71 9.64
N ILE A 21 -1.96 5.47 10.61
CA ILE A 21 -2.68 5.82 11.86
C ILE A 21 -3.97 6.60 11.58
N ARG A 22 -3.93 7.54 10.63
CA ARG A 22 -5.08 8.35 10.17
C ARG A 22 -5.14 8.33 8.64
N LYS A 23 -5.53 7.18 8.09
CA LYS A 23 -5.57 6.95 6.64
C LYS A 23 -6.58 7.89 5.97
N LYS A 24 -6.13 8.67 4.98
CA LYS A 24 -7.01 9.33 4.00
C LYS A 24 -7.31 8.39 2.83
N GLU A 25 -8.39 8.63 2.10
CA GLU A 25 -8.78 7.78 0.96
C GLU A 25 -7.74 7.76 -0.18
N THR A 26 -6.99 8.84 -0.33
CA THR A 26 -5.91 8.98 -1.33
C THR A 26 -4.58 8.36 -0.90
N GLN A 27 -4.48 7.92 0.36
CA GLN A 27 -3.23 7.46 0.94
C GLN A 27 -3.17 5.95 0.99
N TRP A 28 -2.07 5.40 0.50
CA TRP A 28 -1.84 3.97 0.48
C TRP A 28 -0.44 3.62 0.98
N LEU A 29 -0.39 2.57 1.79
CA LEU A 29 0.82 1.88 2.15
C LEU A 29 0.95 0.68 1.22
N ILE A 30 2.03 0.63 0.45
CA ILE A 30 2.27 -0.42 -0.53
C ILE A 30 3.39 -1.31 -0.01
N TYR A 31 3.11 -2.59 -0.07
CA TYR A 31 4.00 -3.67 0.32
C TYR A 31 4.72 -4.18 -0.91
N GLU A 32 6.01 -4.46 -0.79
CA GLU A 32 6.79 -5.24 -1.74
C GLU A 32 7.22 -6.52 -1.03
N ASP A 33 6.94 -7.69 -1.63
CA ASP A 33 7.30 -8.99 -1.03
C ASP A 33 6.84 -9.14 0.44
N ASP A 34 5.56 -8.81 0.67
CA ASP A 34 4.91 -8.84 1.99
C ASP A 34 5.53 -7.92 3.07
N LYS A 35 6.36 -6.96 2.67
CA LYS A 35 6.95 -5.96 3.57
C LYS A 35 6.52 -4.54 3.20
N PRO A 36 6.15 -3.69 4.17
CA PRO A 36 5.82 -2.29 3.89
C PRO A 36 7.07 -1.58 3.37
N LYS A 37 6.98 -0.99 2.17
CA LYS A 37 8.14 -0.36 1.51
C LYS A 37 7.83 1.03 0.99
N PHE A 38 6.66 1.21 0.38
CA PHE A 38 6.31 2.47 -0.27
C PHE A 38 5.11 3.16 0.37
N PHE A 39 5.12 4.48 0.34
CA PHE A 39 3.98 5.32 0.68
C PHE A 39 3.61 6.19 -0.51
N VAL A 40 2.32 6.22 -0.83
CA VAL A 40 1.77 7.07 -1.88
C VAL A 40 0.60 7.87 -1.34
N ASP A 41 0.53 9.14 -1.70
CA ASP A 41 -0.64 10.00 -1.49
C ASP A 41 -0.99 10.67 -2.82
N PHE A 42 -2.12 10.29 -3.42
CA PHE A 42 -2.48 10.76 -4.76
C PHE A 42 -2.70 12.28 -4.85
N PHE A 43 -2.90 12.97 -3.73
CA PHE A 43 -3.05 14.44 -3.73
C PHE A 43 -1.77 15.19 -3.36
N ASP A 44 -0.70 14.48 -2.99
CA ASP A 44 0.62 15.07 -2.83
C ASP A 44 1.31 15.14 -4.20
N LEU A 45 1.01 16.20 -4.95
CA LEU A 45 1.49 16.41 -6.32
C LEU A 45 2.94 16.89 -6.39
N GLU A 46 3.60 17.14 -5.25
CA GLU A 46 5.03 17.54 -5.23
C GLU A 46 5.94 16.40 -5.70
N LYS A 47 5.49 15.15 -5.54
CA LYS A 47 6.20 13.96 -6.02
C LYS A 47 5.60 13.49 -7.34
N GLU A 48 6.45 13.32 -8.34
CA GLU A 48 6.03 12.87 -9.67
C GLU A 48 5.36 11.49 -9.62
N SER A 49 5.95 10.52 -8.92
CA SER A 49 5.33 9.20 -8.70
C SER A 49 3.92 9.24 -8.10
N ASN A 50 3.62 10.19 -7.22
CA ASN A 50 2.26 10.36 -6.68
C ASN A 50 1.30 10.91 -7.75
N SER A 51 1.74 11.88 -8.56
CA SER A 51 0.98 12.44 -9.68
C SER A 51 0.70 11.40 -10.77
N MET A 52 1.67 10.53 -11.05
CA MET A 52 1.48 9.39 -11.94
C MET A 52 0.43 8.42 -11.35
N MET A 53 0.57 8.02 -10.08
CA MET A 53 -0.40 7.15 -9.41
C MET A 53 -1.81 7.76 -9.35
N ASN A 54 -1.94 9.07 -9.16
CA ASN A 54 -3.21 9.78 -9.27
C ASN A 54 -3.83 9.56 -10.65
N SER A 55 -3.06 9.77 -11.72
CA SER A 55 -3.51 9.58 -13.09
C SER A 55 -3.93 8.12 -13.35
N LEU A 56 -3.14 7.15 -12.87
CA LEU A 56 -3.39 5.73 -13.06
C LEU A 56 -4.66 5.23 -12.33
N VAL A 57 -4.88 5.68 -11.11
CA VAL A 57 -5.96 5.21 -10.24
C VAL A 57 -7.21 6.09 -10.39
N LEU A 58 -7.10 7.39 -10.10
CA LEU A 58 -8.24 8.29 -10.06
C LEU A 58 -8.72 8.67 -11.46
N CYS A 59 -7.84 9.19 -12.32
CA CYS A 59 -8.22 9.57 -13.69
C CYS A 59 -8.55 8.33 -14.54
N GLY A 60 -7.79 7.25 -14.36
CA GLY A 60 -8.03 5.96 -15.00
C GLY A 60 -9.30 5.23 -14.52
N LYS A 61 -9.95 5.70 -13.43
CA LYS A 61 -11.09 5.04 -12.76
C LYS A 61 -10.83 3.57 -12.44
N ARG A 62 -9.60 3.27 -11.99
CA ARG A 62 -9.14 1.93 -11.60
C ARG A 62 -9.03 1.85 -10.09
N THR A 63 -9.16 0.66 -9.57
CA THR A 63 -8.78 0.35 -8.18
C THR A 63 -7.26 0.36 -8.04
N ILE A 64 -6.76 0.57 -6.81
CA ILE A 64 -5.31 0.49 -6.55
C ILE A 64 -4.80 -0.92 -6.82
N GLU A 65 -5.59 -1.95 -6.52
CA GLU A 65 -5.25 -3.36 -6.75
C GLU A 65 -5.02 -3.66 -8.24
N GLU A 66 -5.91 -3.19 -9.11
CA GLU A 66 -5.75 -3.32 -10.57
C GLU A 66 -4.48 -2.63 -11.07
N VAL A 67 -4.20 -1.42 -10.58
CA VAL A 67 -2.98 -0.68 -10.95
C VAL A 67 -1.72 -1.41 -10.48
N LEU A 68 -1.71 -1.92 -9.24
CA LEU A 68 -0.58 -2.70 -8.73
C LEU A 68 -0.38 -4.00 -9.51
N GLU A 69 -1.45 -4.68 -9.92
CA GLU A 69 -1.36 -5.88 -10.75
C GLU A 69 -0.71 -5.59 -12.12
N LEU A 70 -1.10 -4.48 -12.76
CA LEU A 70 -0.48 -4.04 -14.02
C LEU A 70 1.01 -3.72 -13.85
N ILE A 71 1.37 -3.00 -12.77
CA ILE A 71 2.77 -2.68 -12.44
C ILE A 71 3.57 -3.96 -12.19
N ASN A 72 3.04 -4.89 -11.40
CA ASN A 72 3.67 -6.18 -11.09
C ASN A 72 3.97 -6.98 -12.35
N LYS A 73 2.97 -7.13 -13.23
CA LYS A 73 3.10 -7.90 -14.46
C LYS A 73 4.17 -7.33 -15.40
N ARG A 74 4.27 -6.01 -15.49
CA ARG A 74 5.22 -5.33 -16.39
C ARG A 74 6.64 -5.35 -15.87
N ASN A 75 6.82 -5.17 -14.56
CA ASN A 75 8.13 -5.02 -13.94
C ASN A 75 8.66 -6.33 -13.34
N ASN A 76 7.88 -7.42 -13.37
CA ASN A 76 8.19 -8.70 -12.73
C ASN A 76 8.52 -8.53 -11.23
N ILE A 77 7.67 -7.78 -10.53
CA ILE A 77 7.75 -7.50 -9.09
C ILE A 77 6.45 -7.89 -8.39
N ASN A 78 6.42 -7.78 -7.06
CA ASN A 78 5.29 -8.20 -6.23
C ASN A 78 4.86 -7.11 -5.25
N LEU A 79 4.09 -6.16 -5.75
CA LEU A 79 3.44 -5.10 -4.99
C LEU A 79 2.05 -5.52 -4.53
N SER A 80 1.67 -5.11 -3.33
CA SER A 80 0.34 -5.36 -2.77
C SER A 80 -0.06 -4.29 -1.76
N ILE A 81 -1.34 -4.26 -1.39
CA ILE A 81 -1.81 -3.52 -0.23
C ILE A 81 -1.85 -4.44 1.01
N PRO A 82 -1.75 -3.90 2.24
CA PRO A 82 -1.81 -4.71 3.45
C PRO A 82 -3.14 -5.48 3.57
N VAL A 83 -3.07 -6.82 3.54
CA VAL A 83 -4.22 -7.69 3.75
C VAL A 83 -4.10 -8.42 5.09
N ILE A 84 -5.05 -8.17 6.00
CA ILE A 84 -5.09 -8.84 7.32
C ILE A 84 -5.51 -10.30 7.16
N SER A 85 -6.61 -10.56 6.47
CA SER A 85 -7.10 -11.89 6.08
C SER A 85 -8.12 -11.72 4.97
N LYS A 86 -8.14 -12.65 3.99
CA LYS A 86 -9.19 -12.73 2.97
C LYS A 86 -10.38 -13.60 3.43
N LEU A 87 -10.26 -14.27 4.58
CA LEU A 87 -11.24 -15.26 5.08
C LEU A 87 -11.49 -15.12 6.59
N GLY A 88 -12.73 -15.34 7.01
CA GLY A 88 -13.12 -15.49 8.42
C GLY A 88 -13.06 -14.22 9.26
N ILE A 89 -13.21 -14.39 10.59
CA ILE A 89 -13.23 -13.31 11.58
C ILE A 89 -11.80 -12.92 11.94
N LYS A 90 -11.53 -11.61 12.00
CA LYS A 90 -10.27 -11.02 12.47
C LYS A 90 -10.49 -10.24 13.76
N LYS A 91 -9.65 -10.47 14.77
CA LYS A 91 -9.67 -9.70 16.03
C LYS A 91 -8.34 -9.01 16.25
N ARG A 92 -8.34 -7.68 16.39
CA ARG A 92 -7.14 -6.92 16.77
C ARG A 92 -6.80 -7.25 18.23
N LEU A 93 -5.57 -7.69 18.48
CA LEU A 93 -5.08 -8.04 19.81
C LEU A 93 -4.34 -6.88 20.46
N LYS A 94 -3.42 -6.28 19.72
CA LYS A 94 -2.62 -5.13 20.16
C LYS A 94 -2.26 -4.24 18.98
N SER A 95 -1.88 -3.01 19.30
CA SER A 95 -1.27 -2.11 18.32
C SER A 95 -0.27 -1.19 18.98
N GLU A 96 0.82 -0.93 18.29
CA GLU A 96 1.87 -0.01 18.71
C GLU A 96 2.20 0.99 17.60
N VAL A 97 2.73 2.15 17.99
CA VAL A 97 3.20 3.16 17.03
C VAL A 97 4.65 2.83 16.71
N ILE A 98 4.94 2.70 15.42
CA ILE A 98 6.29 2.48 14.91
C ILE A 98 6.67 3.61 13.96
N GLU A 99 7.97 3.83 13.78
CA GLU A 99 8.49 4.77 12.81
C GLU A 99 9.25 4.01 11.71
N LEU A 100 8.78 4.13 10.48
CA LEU A 100 9.42 3.55 9.30
C LEU A 100 9.74 4.65 8.29
N SER A 101 10.90 4.54 7.66
CA SER A 101 11.18 5.27 6.42
C SER A 101 10.53 4.49 5.28
N LEU A 102 9.67 5.16 4.51
CA LEU A 102 9.01 4.59 3.35
C LEU A 102 9.44 5.38 2.13
N GLU A 103 9.72 4.67 1.06
CA GLU A 103 10.16 5.26 -0.20
C GLU A 103 8.94 5.65 -1.06
N SER A 104 9.17 6.49 -2.07
CA SER A 104 8.19 6.69 -3.14
C SER A 104 8.30 5.54 -4.15
N LEU A 105 7.23 5.26 -4.89
CA LEU A 105 7.31 4.28 -5.98
C LEU A 105 8.30 4.76 -7.06
N PRO A 106 9.18 3.89 -7.56
CA PRO A 106 10.05 4.21 -8.70
C PRO A 106 9.23 4.65 -9.91
N GLU A 107 9.49 5.85 -10.43
CA GLU A 107 8.78 6.41 -11.60
C GLU A 107 8.87 5.50 -12.82
N LYS A 108 10.02 4.83 -13.02
CA LYS A 108 10.21 3.83 -14.09
C LYS A 108 9.19 2.70 -14.08
N TRP A 109 8.64 2.34 -12.92
CA TRP A 109 7.60 1.32 -12.82
C TRP A 109 6.22 1.85 -13.23
N LEU A 110 6.04 3.17 -13.16
CA LEU A 110 4.80 3.91 -13.43
C LEU A 110 4.78 4.50 -14.85
N ASP A 111 5.94 4.62 -15.49
CA ASP A 111 6.22 5.28 -16.78
C ASP A 111 5.38 4.79 -17.95
N TYR A 112 4.61 3.73 -17.74
CA TYR A 112 3.68 3.20 -18.71
C TYR A 112 2.32 2.96 -18.07
N SER A 113 1.52 3.99 -17.85
CA SER A 113 0.08 3.92 -18.17
C SER A 113 -0.60 5.29 -18.35
N LEU A 114 0.13 6.25 -18.92
CA LEU A 114 -0.47 7.29 -19.75
C LEU A 114 -0.80 6.72 -21.13
#